data_AF-A0AAN4IEI8-F1
#
_entry.id   AF-A0AAN4IEI8-F1
#
_cell.length_a   1.000
_cell.length_b   1.000
_cell.length_c   1.000
_cell.angle_alpha   90.00
_cell.angle_beta   90.00
_cell.angle_gamma   90.00
#
_symmetry.space_group_name_H-M   'P 1'
#
loop_
_entity.id
_entity.type
_entity.pdbx_description
1 polymer ?
#
loop_
_entity_poly.entity_id
_entity_poly.type
_entity_poly.pdbx_seq_one_letter_code
_entity_poly.pdbx_strand_id
1 'polypeptide(L)'
;MSEIIMALNTRWEIKKKWVCDVCNGVIQSDKDGMLEWDKVYNKLTPIDMSSTQNNFRIVHGRWTKQCLENRSEDNLADGHLHWYTVPDGLNKLLGKLLEPGVGRYSLVTTIRRLHVDLYEEALTVLPFAIEDGYEVEEEGYIPQGDMDWLVRKYGKKS
;
A
#
# COMPACT_ATOMS: atom_id res chain seq x y z
N MET A 1 -15.08 0.19 -39.49
CA MET A 1 -15.18 1.00 -38.25
C MET A 1 -16.47 0.58 -37.57
N SER A 2 -16.53 -0.18 -36.49
CA SER A 2 -15.66 -0.25 -35.31
C SER A 2 -15.76 -1.65 -34.69
N GLU A 3 -14.67 -2.42 -34.73
CA GLU A 3 -14.44 -3.61 -33.90
C GLU A 3 -13.71 -3.24 -32.59
N ILE A 4 -13.90 -2.01 -32.11
CA ILE A 4 -13.25 -1.52 -30.90
C ILE A 4 -14.35 -1.30 -29.86
N ILE A 5 -14.46 -2.27 -28.96
CA ILE A 5 -14.94 -2.24 -27.55
C ILE A 5 -15.55 -3.63 -27.22
N MET A 6 -14.73 -4.67 -27.26
CA MET A 6 -14.96 -5.90 -26.48
C MET A 6 -13.66 -6.31 -25.79
N ALA A 7 -13.07 -5.37 -25.05
CA ALA A 7 -12.01 -5.63 -24.08
C ALA A 7 -12.60 -5.56 -22.66
N LEU A 8 -13.51 -6.49 -22.37
CA LEU A 8 -13.81 -6.98 -21.02
C LEU A 8 -13.12 -8.36 -20.97
N ASN A 9 -12.42 -8.82 -19.94
CA ASN A 9 -12.56 -8.52 -18.53
C ASN A 9 -11.40 -9.20 -17.77
N THR A 10 -10.25 -8.54 -17.65
CA THR A 10 -9.30 -8.82 -16.55
C THR A 10 -8.71 -7.51 -16.03
N ARG A 11 -9.61 -6.54 -15.85
CA ARG A 11 -9.37 -5.43 -14.92
C ARG A 11 -9.18 -6.07 -13.56
N TRP A 12 -8.01 -5.87 -12.95
CA TRP A 12 -7.91 -5.98 -11.51
C TRP A 12 -9.13 -5.30 -10.90
N GLU A 13 -9.84 -6.01 -10.03
CA GLU A 13 -10.99 -5.42 -9.38
C GLU A 13 -10.47 -4.31 -8.49
N ILE A 14 -10.70 -3.06 -8.92
CA ILE A 14 -10.12 -1.84 -8.31
C ILE A 14 -10.31 -1.90 -6.80
N LYS A 15 -9.21 -1.74 -6.05
CA LYS A 15 -9.19 -1.73 -4.57
C LYS A 15 -9.74 -3.00 -3.91
N LYS A 16 -9.60 -4.16 -4.56
CA LYS A 16 -9.96 -5.43 -3.92
C LYS A 16 -8.77 -6.27 -3.50
N LYS A 17 -7.57 -5.93 -3.97
CA LYS A 17 -6.36 -6.71 -3.74
C LYS A 17 -5.21 -5.80 -3.33
N TRP A 18 -4.33 -6.35 -2.51
CA TRP A 18 -3.11 -5.67 -2.05
C TRP A 18 -1.92 -6.62 -2.12
N VAL A 19 -0.72 -6.06 -2.18
CA VAL A 19 0.54 -6.80 -2.09
C VAL A 19 1.03 -6.77 -0.65
N CYS A 20 1.31 -7.94 -0.10
CA CYS A 20 1.92 -8.07 1.21
C CYS A 20 3.37 -7.59 1.17
N ASP A 21 3.70 -6.60 1.99
CA ASP A 21 5.03 -5.96 2.04
C ASP A 21 6.14 -6.88 2.56
N VAL A 22 5.77 -8.03 3.16
CA VAL A 22 6.72 -9.00 3.72
C VAL A 22 7.06 -10.11 2.72
N CYS A 23 6.07 -10.64 2.01
CA CYS A 23 6.28 -11.81 1.14
C CYS A 23 6.01 -11.55 -0.34
N ASN A 24 5.67 -10.33 -0.73
CA ASN A 24 5.27 -9.93 -2.08
C ASN A 24 4.07 -10.72 -2.64
N GLY A 25 3.36 -11.46 -1.79
CA GLY A 25 2.19 -12.24 -2.17
C GLY A 25 0.93 -11.38 -2.19
N VAL A 26 -0.05 -11.77 -3.00
CA VAL A 26 -1.33 -11.06 -3.11
C VAL A 26 -2.24 -11.38 -1.92
N ILE A 27 -2.85 -10.35 -1.36
CA ILE A 27 -3.96 -10.37 -0.40
C ILE A 27 -5.24 -10.21 -1.23
N GLN A 28 -6.12 -11.22 -1.22
CA GLN A 28 -7.27 -11.29 -2.14
C GLN A 28 -8.47 -10.42 -1.72
N SER A 29 -8.51 -10.00 -0.45
CA SER A 29 -9.55 -9.14 0.13
C SER A 29 -8.98 -8.38 1.33
N ASP A 30 -9.55 -7.23 1.66
CA ASP A 30 -9.26 -6.46 2.86
C ASP A 30 -9.59 -7.22 4.16
N LYS A 31 -10.39 -8.29 4.06
CA LYS A 31 -10.64 -9.25 5.15
C LYS A 31 -9.53 -10.29 5.30
N ASP A 32 -8.59 -10.36 4.37
CA ASP A 32 -7.46 -11.30 4.39
C ASP A 32 -6.14 -10.63 4.80
N GLY A 33 -6.17 -9.32 5.05
CA GLY A 33 -5.00 -8.50 5.33
C GLY A 33 -5.07 -7.76 6.67
N MET A 34 -3.91 -7.29 7.10
CA MET A 34 -3.71 -6.41 8.25
C MET A 34 -2.90 -5.20 7.81
N LEU A 35 -3.16 -4.06 8.44
CA LEU A 35 -2.26 -2.92 8.46
C LEU A 35 -1.51 -2.94 9.78
N GLU A 36 -0.18 -2.96 9.71
CA GLU A 36 0.69 -2.90 10.88
C GLU A 36 1.55 -1.64 10.86
N TRP A 37 1.93 -1.14 12.03
CA TRP A 37 2.88 -0.05 12.19
C TRP A 37 3.63 -0.17 13.50
N ASP A 38 4.84 0.38 13.54
CA ASP A 38 5.66 0.39 14.75
C ASP A 38 5.03 1.31 15.82
N LYS A 39 4.98 0.84 17.07
CA LYS A 39 4.61 1.68 18.22
C LYS A 39 5.74 2.64 18.51
N VAL A 40 5.43 3.94 18.54
CA VAL A 40 6.37 4.96 19.05
C VAL A 40 6.45 4.80 20.56
N TYR A 41 7.48 4.10 21.06
CA TYR A 41 7.81 4.19 22.47
C TYR A 41 8.57 5.48 22.71
N ASN A 42 7.98 6.32 23.55
CA ASN A 42 8.57 7.54 24.09
C ASN A 42 9.74 7.18 25.04
N LYS A 43 10.80 6.55 24.52
CA LYS A 43 12.04 6.31 25.27
C LYS A 43 13.04 7.38 24.86
N LEU A 44 13.50 8.10 25.86
CA LEU A 44 14.44 9.23 25.90
C LEU A 44 15.84 8.94 25.30
N THR A 45 15.97 7.98 24.39
CA THR A 45 17.19 7.79 23.60
C THR A 45 17.23 8.81 22.48
N PRO A 46 18.40 9.39 22.14
CA PRO A 46 18.55 10.20 20.93
C PRO A 46 18.17 9.31 19.76
N ILE A 47 16.96 9.55 19.28
CA ILE A 47 16.38 8.84 18.17
C ILE A 47 17.27 9.16 16.98
N ASP A 48 17.91 8.13 16.44
CA ASP A 48 18.41 8.17 15.08
C ASP A 48 17.20 8.44 14.19
N MET A 49 17.02 9.72 13.84
CA MET A 49 15.89 10.21 13.05
C MET A 49 15.80 9.57 11.66
N SER A 50 16.79 8.75 11.28
CA SER A 50 16.75 7.95 10.06
C SER A 50 15.94 6.64 10.21
N SER A 51 15.78 6.08 11.42
CA SER A 51 15.21 4.74 11.64
C SER A 51 13.87 4.71 12.39
N THR A 52 13.40 5.83 12.93
CA THR A 52 12.13 5.91 13.70
C THR A 52 10.93 6.38 12.88
N GLN A 53 10.94 6.19 11.57
CA GLN A 53 9.74 6.39 10.77
C GLN A 53 8.80 5.22 11.05
N ASN A 54 7.62 5.47 11.62
CA ASN A 54 6.60 4.42 11.77
C ASN A 54 6.41 3.70 10.44
N ASN A 55 6.84 2.44 10.36
CA ASN A 55 6.81 1.69 9.11
C ASN A 55 5.43 1.07 8.96
N PHE A 56 4.51 1.82 8.36
CA PHE A 56 3.23 1.27 7.93
C PHE A 56 3.48 0.20 6.88
N ARG A 57 2.85 -0.95 7.06
CA ARG A 57 2.96 -2.11 6.17
C ARG A 57 1.62 -2.82 6.07
N ILE A 58 1.29 -3.24 4.86
CA ILE A 58 0.16 -4.10 4.56
C ILE A 58 0.67 -5.53 4.50
N VAL A 59 0.13 -6.41 5.34
CA VAL A 59 0.56 -7.81 5.43
C VAL A 59 -0.62 -8.76 5.37
N HIS A 60 -0.37 -10.03 5.11
CA HIS A 60 -1.39 -11.07 5.26
C HIS A 60 -1.89 -11.13 6.71
N GLY A 61 -3.19 -11.31 6.88
CA GLY A 61 -3.78 -11.57 8.18
C GLY A 61 -3.22 -12.84 8.79
N ARG A 62 -3.05 -12.85 10.11
CA ARG A 62 -2.45 -13.99 10.84
C ARG A 62 -3.21 -15.31 10.62
N TRP A 63 -4.49 -15.24 10.27
CA TRP A 63 -5.34 -16.39 9.93
C TRP A 63 -5.16 -16.89 8.50
N THR A 64 -4.68 -16.08 7.56
CA THR A 64 -4.44 -16.49 6.17
C THR A 64 -3.02 -16.97 5.96
N LYS A 65 -2.04 -16.20 6.44
CA LYS A 65 -0.62 -16.50 6.33
C LYS A 65 0.14 -15.70 7.37
N GLN A 66 1.06 -16.36 8.10
CA GLN A 66 1.92 -15.69 9.06
C GLN A 66 3.05 -14.95 8.34
N CYS A 67 2.78 -13.72 7.92
CA CYS A 67 3.75 -12.80 7.35
C CYS A 67 4.28 -11.85 8.43
N LEU A 68 5.00 -12.43 9.40
CA LEU A 68 5.64 -11.67 10.49
C LEU A 68 6.98 -11.13 10.01
N GLU A 69 7.23 -9.85 10.25
CA GLU A 69 8.59 -9.31 10.21
C GLU A 69 9.38 -9.84 11.43
N ASN A 70 10.70 -9.96 11.35
CA ASN A 70 11.59 -10.37 12.47
C ASN A 70 11.66 -9.31 13.60
N ARG A 71 10.53 -8.70 13.98
CA ARG A 71 10.41 -7.69 15.03
C ARG A 71 9.65 -8.28 16.21
N SER A 72 10.00 -7.85 17.42
CA SER A 72 9.22 -8.23 18.61
C SER A 72 7.79 -7.69 18.47
N GLU A 73 6.79 -8.58 18.62
CA GLU A 73 5.36 -8.24 18.58
C GLU A 73 4.99 -7.16 19.61
N ASP A 74 5.76 -7.04 20.70
CA ASP A 74 5.55 -6.04 21.75
C ASP A 74 5.63 -4.59 21.23
N ASN A 75 6.36 -4.39 20.12
CA ASN A 75 6.56 -3.09 19.49
C ASN A 75 5.66 -2.83 18.29
N LEU A 76 4.71 -3.72 18.02
CA LEU A 76 3.84 -3.63 16.87
C LEU A 76 2.44 -3.19 17.29
N ALA A 77 1.86 -2.26 16.53
CA ALA A 77 0.43 -2.01 16.53
C ALA A 77 -0.14 -2.51 15.20
N ASP A 78 -1.35 -3.05 15.24
CA ASP A 78 -1.99 -3.64 14.08
C ASP A 78 -3.51 -3.40 14.08
N GLY A 79 -4.11 -3.58 12.91
CA GLY A 79 -5.56 -3.70 12.76
C GLY A 79 -5.93 -4.32 11.42
N HIS A 80 -7.13 -4.89 11.33
CA HIS A 80 -7.58 -5.50 10.07
C HIS A 80 -7.65 -4.47 8.95
N LEU A 81 -7.24 -4.86 7.74
CA LEU A 81 -7.15 -3.94 6.59
C LEU A 81 -8.52 -3.32 6.26
N HIS A 82 -9.61 -4.10 6.36
CA HIS A 82 -10.98 -3.61 6.11
C HIS A 82 -11.44 -2.49 7.06
N TRP A 83 -10.77 -2.28 8.20
CA TRP A 83 -11.04 -1.13 9.07
C TRP A 83 -10.54 0.19 8.48
N TYR A 84 -9.62 0.11 7.53
CA TYR A 84 -8.92 1.24 6.94
C TYR A 84 -9.34 1.52 5.50
N THR A 85 -10.01 0.59 4.80
CA THR A 85 -10.44 0.76 3.39
C THR A 85 -11.73 1.59 3.23
N VAL A 86 -12.44 1.87 4.32
CA VAL A 86 -13.69 2.66 4.35
C VAL A 86 -13.45 4.14 4.68
N PRO A 87 -14.43 5.06 4.49
CA PRO A 87 -14.26 6.49 4.79
C PRO A 87 -13.81 6.79 6.22
N ASP A 88 -14.36 6.10 7.22
CA ASP A 88 -13.93 6.24 8.62
C ASP A 88 -12.48 5.76 8.81
N GLY A 89 -12.07 4.75 8.04
CA GLY A 89 -10.71 4.26 7.97
C GLY A 89 -9.74 5.32 7.47
N LEU A 90 -10.08 6.00 6.37
CA LEU A 90 -9.32 7.14 5.86
C LEU A 90 -9.16 8.22 6.92
N ASN A 91 -10.25 8.60 7.58
CA ASN A 91 -10.22 9.65 8.61
C ASN A 91 -9.29 9.26 9.78
N LYS A 92 -9.28 7.99 10.20
CA LYS A 92 -8.34 7.49 11.21
C LYS A 92 -6.89 7.60 10.74
N LEU A 93 -6.60 7.24 9.49
CA LEU A 93 -5.24 7.33 8.93
C LEU A 93 -4.78 8.80 8.80
N LEU A 94 -5.67 9.70 8.39
CA LEU A 94 -5.37 11.13 8.33
C LEU A 94 -5.08 11.71 9.72
N GLY A 95 -5.79 11.24 10.75
CA GLY A 95 -5.50 11.60 12.14
C GLY A 95 -4.08 11.20 12.57
N LYS A 96 -3.56 10.06 12.08
CA LYS A 96 -2.19 9.62 12.37
C LYS A 96 -1.12 10.55 11.83
N LEU A 97 -1.38 11.31 10.76
CA LEU A 97 -0.41 12.31 10.25
C LEU A 97 -0.10 13.42 11.27
N LEU A 98 -0.99 13.60 12.27
CA LEU A 98 -0.84 14.59 13.34
C LEU A 98 -0.06 14.05 14.54
N GLU A 99 0.15 12.72 14.63
CA GLU A 99 0.88 12.11 15.73
C GLU A 99 2.41 12.37 15.58
N PRO A 100 3.09 12.79 16.65
CA PRO A 100 4.54 12.98 16.61
C PRO A 100 5.25 11.64 16.38
N GLY A 101 6.33 11.67 15.58
CA GLY A 101 7.11 10.46 15.26
C GLY A 101 6.50 9.56 14.18
N VAL A 102 5.36 9.93 13.59
CA VAL A 102 4.80 9.20 12.45
C VAL A 102 5.65 9.37 11.20
N GLY A 103 6.03 8.24 10.60
CA GLY A 103 6.61 8.17 9.26
C GLY A 103 5.60 8.68 8.24
N ARG A 104 5.70 9.96 7.88
CA ARG A 104 4.75 10.60 6.96
C ARG A 104 4.77 9.94 5.59
N TYR A 105 5.95 9.60 5.09
CA TYR A 105 6.11 8.95 3.79
C TYR A 105 5.39 7.60 3.72
N SER A 106 5.71 6.67 4.63
CA SER A 106 5.09 5.34 4.69
C SER A 106 3.56 5.42 4.90
N LEU A 107 3.09 6.36 5.73
CA LEU A 107 1.65 6.58 5.94
C LEU A 107 0.95 7.14 4.70
N VAL A 108 1.53 8.14 4.03
CA VAL A 108 0.97 8.70 2.78
C VAL A 108 0.89 7.63 1.70
N THR A 109 1.94 6.83 1.53
CA THR A 109 1.94 5.69 0.59
C THR A 109 0.86 4.68 0.97
N THR A 110 0.72 4.36 2.25
CA THR A 110 -0.37 3.47 2.74
C THR A 110 -1.75 4.03 2.40
N ILE A 111 -1.98 5.32 2.64
CA ILE A 111 -3.26 5.97 2.30
C ILE A 111 -3.53 5.87 0.79
N ARG A 112 -2.52 6.11 -0.05
CA ARG A 112 -2.65 5.96 -1.51
C ARG A 112 -3.02 4.53 -1.90
N ARG A 113 -2.33 3.53 -1.36
CA ARG A 113 -2.60 2.10 -1.58
C ARG A 113 -4.01 1.66 -1.17
N LEU A 114 -4.57 2.26 -0.12
CA LEU A 114 -5.91 1.92 0.38
C LEU A 114 -7.03 2.71 -0.31
N HIS A 115 -6.80 3.96 -0.70
CA HIS A 115 -7.85 4.89 -1.06
C HIS A 115 -7.77 5.50 -2.46
N VAL A 116 -6.66 5.35 -3.18
CA VAL A 116 -6.55 5.84 -4.56
C VAL A 116 -6.78 4.70 -5.54
N ASP A 117 -7.73 4.88 -6.45
CA ASP A 117 -8.07 3.86 -7.45
C ASP A 117 -6.85 3.58 -8.33
N LEU A 118 -6.57 2.29 -8.58
CA LEU A 118 -5.47 1.80 -9.41
C LEU A 118 -4.06 2.02 -8.83
N TYR A 119 -3.91 2.60 -7.64
CA TYR A 119 -2.58 2.91 -7.11
C TYR A 119 -1.76 1.65 -6.79
N GLU A 120 -2.38 0.66 -6.14
CA GLU A 120 -1.72 -0.60 -5.81
C GLU A 120 -1.29 -1.32 -7.10
N GLU A 121 -2.19 -1.41 -8.07
CA GLU A 121 -1.93 -2.04 -9.35
C GLU A 121 -0.83 -1.32 -10.13
N ALA A 122 -0.86 0.01 -10.18
CA ALA A 122 0.18 0.81 -10.81
C ALA A 122 1.54 0.59 -10.13
N LEU A 123 1.57 0.50 -8.80
CA LEU A 123 2.80 0.23 -8.05
C LEU A 123 3.40 -1.13 -8.41
N THR A 124 2.57 -2.16 -8.63
CA THR A 124 3.08 -3.51 -9.00
C THR A 124 3.76 -3.57 -10.35
N VAL A 125 3.40 -2.67 -11.27
CA VAL A 125 3.96 -2.63 -12.63
C VAL A 125 5.00 -1.53 -12.82
N LEU A 126 5.12 -0.62 -11.85
CA LEU A 126 6.03 0.52 -11.89
C LEU A 126 7.49 0.13 -12.19
N PRO A 127 8.07 -0.97 -11.64
CA PRO A 127 9.43 -1.37 -11.97
C PRO A 127 9.64 -1.61 -13.48
N PHE A 128 8.69 -2.26 -14.15
CA PHE A 128 8.77 -2.49 -15.61
C PHE A 128 8.65 -1.20 -16.41
N ALA A 129 7.82 -0.27 -15.93
CA ALA A 129 7.69 1.03 -16.58
C ALA A 129 8.99 1.84 -16.46
N ILE A 130 9.66 1.82 -15.30
CA ILE A 130 10.95 2.49 -15.08
C ILE A 130 12.02 1.89 -15.98
N GLU A 131 12.09 0.57 -16.10
CA GLU A 131 13.01 -0.12 -17.02
C GLU A 131 12.80 0.30 -18.49
N ASP A 132 11.56 0.64 -18.85
CA ASP A 132 11.15 1.15 -20.17
C ASP A 132 11.30 2.68 -20.32
N GLY A 133 11.80 3.38 -19.31
CA GLY A 133 12.06 4.84 -19.35
C GLY A 133 10.93 5.72 -18.81
N TYR A 134 9.99 5.19 -18.03
CA TYR A 134 9.04 6.00 -17.26
C TYR A 134 9.76 6.70 -16.10
N GLU A 135 9.58 8.02 -16.00
CA GLU A 135 10.13 8.82 -14.92
C GLU A 135 9.09 8.98 -13.80
N VAL A 136 9.46 8.56 -12.58
CA VAL A 136 8.60 8.74 -11.40
C VAL A 136 8.86 10.11 -10.80
N GLU A 137 7.80 10.83 -10.47
CA GLU A 137 7.90 12.05 -9.68
C GLU A 137 8.47 11.77 -8.28
N GLU A 138 8.85 12.83 -7.56
CA GLU A 138 9.37 12.69 -6.19
C GLU A 138 8.39 11.91 -5.29
N GLU A 139 8.95 11.15 -4.36
CA GLU A 139 8.20 10.45 -3.31
C GLU A 139 7.17 9.39 -3.80
N GLY A 140 7.44 8.74 -4.95
CA GLY A 140 6.61 7.63 -5.43
C GLY A 140 5.17 8.03 -5.75
N TYR A 141 4.95 9.31 -6.03
CA TYR A 141 3.70 9.80 -6.56
C TYR A 141 3.55 9.35 -8.01
N ILE A 142 2.37 8.81 -8.32
CA ILE A 142 1.98 8.41 -9.67
C ILE A 142 0.75 9.27 -10.00
N PRO A 143 0.76 10.11 -11.05
CA PRO A 143 -0.42 10.85 -11.45
C PRO A 143 -1.59 9.91 -11.79
N GLN A 144 -2.83 10.31 -11.48
CA GLN A 144 -4.01 9.47 -11.75
C GLN A 144 -4.14 9.09 -13.23
N GLY A 145 -3.76 9.99 -14.15
CA GLY A 145 -3.75 9.71 -15.59
C GLY A 145 -2.75 8.62 -15.97
N ASP A 146 -1.63 8.56 -15.26
CA ASP A 146 -0.56 7.59 -15.52
C ASP A 146 -0.91 6.22 -14.93
N MET A 147 -1.63 6.15 -13.81
CA MET A 147 -2.03 4.87 -13.22
C MET A 147 -2.81 3.97 -14.20
N ASP A 148 -3.83 4.53 -14.87
CA ASP A 148 -4.62 3.77 -15.85
C ASP A 148 -3.77 3.37 -17.06
N TRP A 149 -2.88 4.25 -17.52
CA TRP A 149 -1.95 3.94 -18.60
C TRP A 149 -0.95 2.84 -18.22
N LEU A 150 -0.33 2.93 -17.05
CA LEU A 150 0.62 1.96 -16.50
C LEU A 150 -0.02 0.58 -16.40
N VAL A 151 -1.19 0.50 -15.76
CA VAL A 151 -1.93 -0.76 -15.59
C VAL A 151 -2.35 -1.35 -16.93
N ARG A 152 -2.74 -0.54 -17.93
CA ARG A 152 -3.10 -1.05 -19.27
C ARG A 152 -1.90 -1.51 -20.08
N LYS A 153 -0.78 -0.80 -19.98
CA LYS A 153 0.43 -1.09 -20.78
C LYS A 153 1.22 -2.26 -20.22
N TYR A 154 1.39 -2.31 -18.90
CA TYR A 154 2.25 -3.26 -18.21
C TYR A 154 1.51 -4.32 -17.40
N GLY A 155 0.21 -4.12 -17.14
CA GLY A 155 -0.61 -5.11 -16.45
C GLY A 155 -0.73 -6.39 -17.28
N LYS A 156 -0.55 -7.53 -16.63
CA LYS A 156 -0.82 -8.82 -17.26
C LYS A 156 -2.31 -8.91 -17.59
N LYS A 157 -2.62 -9.13 -18.87
CA LYS A 157 -3.92 -9.67 -19.29
C LYS A 157 -3.98 -11.12 -18.81
N SER A 158 -4.50 -11.35 -17.61
CA SER A 158 -4.87 -12.71 -17.18
C SER A 158 -6.09 -13.18 -17.94
#